data_AF-A0A7S2C4V9-F1
#
_entry.id   AF-A0A7S2C4V9-F1
#
_cell.length_a   1.000
_cell.length_b   1.000
_cell.length_c   1.000
_cell.angle_alpha   90.00
_cell.angle_beta   90.00
_cell.angle_gamma   90.00
#
_symmetry.space_group_name_H-M   'P 1'
#
loop_
_entity.id
_entity.type
_entity.pdbx_description
1 polymer ?
#
loop_
_entity_poly.entity_id
_entity_poly.type
_entity_poly.pdbx_seq_one_letter_code
_entity_poly.pdbx_strand_id
1 'polypeptide(L)'
;RGFSELATVGTGCEGRRLRFWDTATGSQLRMMDNVKTKTAEGEIWRGFYAVAYSPAGTEVVTLCETVEDSQTGMAMDSRSLGHSLELWDRHARDTVHVVTLKHRVICVDYSPEGNELAINQSNALVLLDRKTRAPNRSIQCEGLVFLLQFSPD
;
A
#
# COMPACT_ATOMS: atom_id res chain seq x y z
N ARG A 1 24.40 12.29 -19.84
CA ARG A 1 24.35 12.69 -18.40
C ARG A 1 22.87 12.83 -18.04
N GLY A 2 22.22 12.00 -17.25
CA GLY A 2 22.49 10.65 -16.76
C GLY A 2 21.13 9.94 -16.77
N PHE A 3 21.06 8.74 -17.32
CA PHE A 3 19.86 7.91 -17.32
C PHE A 3 20.19 6.64 -16.55
N SER A 4 19.75 6.56 -15.29
CA SER A 4 19.42 5.30 -14.62
C SER A 4 18.80 5.58 -13.26
N GLU A 5 17.69 6.33 -13.23
CA GLU A 5 16.77 6.21 -12.11
C GLU A 5 15.80 5.09 -12.46
N LEU A 6 16.10 3.92 -11.89
CA LEU A 6 15.33 2.70 -12.02
C LEU A 6 13.97 2.93 -11.35
N ALA A 7 13.00 3.47 -12.10
CA ALA A 7 11.63 3.47 -11.68
C ALA A 7 11.22 2.00 -11.54
N THR A 8 10.64 1.67 -10.40
CA THR A 8 10.12 0.35 -10.12
C THR A 8 8.61 0.49 -10.16
N VAL A 9 7.91 -0.42 -10.81
CA VAL A 9 6.43 -0.44 -10.76
C VAL A 9 6.03 -1.56 -9.82
N GLY A 10 5.13 -1.23 -8.90
CA GLY A 10 4.47 -2.15 -8.00
C GLY A 10 3.14 -2.47 -8.67
N THR A 11 2.81 -3.75 -8.83
CA THR A 11 1.46 -4.13 -9.25
C THR A 11 0.90 -5.08 -8.20
N GLY A 12 -0.19 -4.66 -7.55
CA GLY A 12 -1.08 -5.60 -6.87
C GLY A 12 -1.84 -6.37 -7.94
N CYS A 13 -1.51 -7.65 -8.11
CA CYS A 13 -2.16 -8.50 -9.10
C CYS A 13 -3.18 -9.42 -8.42
N GLU A 14 -4.28 -9.72 -9.11
CA GLU A 14 -5.20 -10.81 -8.76
C GLU A 14 -4.38 -12.10 -8.62
N GLY A 15 -4.09 -12.50 -7.38
CA GLY A 15 -3.06 -13.49 -7.09
C GLY A 15 -2.19 -13.21 -5.87
N ARG A 16 -2.48 -12.16 -5.08
CA ARG A 16 -1.86 -11.91 -3.76
C ARG A 16 -0.34 -11.73 -3.83
N ARG A 17 0.14 -11.21 -4.97
CA ARG A 17 1.55 -11.01 -5.26
C ARG A 17 1.83 -9.53 -5.44
N LEU A 18 2.92 -9.08 -4.84
CA LEU A 18 3.51 -7.79 -5.12
C LEU A 18 4.71 -8.02 -6.04
N ARG A 19 4.68 -7.43 -7.22
CA ARG A 19 5.78 -7.52 -8.20
C ARG A 19 6.47 -6.18 -8.34
N PHE A 20 7.78 -6.23 -8.49
CA PHE A 20 8.64 -5.10 -8.75
C PHE A 20 9.29 -5.30 -10.12
N TRP A 21 9.20 -4.28 -10.96
CA TRP A 21 9.67 -4.32 -12.35
C TRP A 21 10.75 -3.27 -12.58
N ASP A 22 11.67 -3.52 -13.48
CA ASP A 22 12.61 -2.55 -14.03
C ASP A 22 11.91 -1.78 -15.15
N THR A 23 11.79 -0.46 -15.05
CA THR A 23 11.08 0.33 -16.07
C THR A 23 11.86 0.53 -17.36
N ALA A 24 13.19 0.38 -17.35
CA ALA A 24 14.00 0.57 -18.55
C ALA A 24 13.92 -0.65 -19.49
N THR A 25 13.82 -1.84 -18.90
CA THR A 25 13.87 -3.13 -19.61
C THR A 25 12.53 -3.86 -19.59
N GLY A 26 11.62 -3.49 -18.70
CA GLY A 26 10.38 -4.23 -18.43
C GLY A 26 10.60 -5.54 -17.68
N SER A 27 11.82 -5.81 -17.18
CA SER A 27 12.16 -7.07 -16.52
C SER A 27 11.62 -7.11 -15.09
N GLN A 28 11.11 -8.25 -14.64
CA GLN A 28 10.73 -8.40 -13.23
C GLN A 28 11.99 -8.48 -12.36
N LEU A 29 12.17 -7.51 -11.45
CA LEU A 29 13.28 -7.46 -10.50
C LEU A 29 13.05 -8.36 -9.30
N ARG A 30 11.83 -8.35 -8.76
CA ARG A 30 11.45 -9.07 -7.54
C ARG A 30 9.97 -9.43 -7.58
N MET A 31 9.62 -10.58 -7.01
CA MET A 31 8.26 -10.95 -6.67
C MET A 31 8.21 -11.25 -5.18
N MET A 32 7.21 -10.71 -4.50
CA MET A 32 6.80 -11.16 -3.18
C MET A 32 5.51 -11.93 -3.37
N ASP A 33 5.59 -13.24 -3.16
CA ASP A 33 4.45 -14.12 -3.08
C ASP A 33 4.21 -14.51 -1.63
N ASN A 34 3.05 -15.11 -1.41
CA ASN A 34 2.66 -15.70 -0.15
C ASN A 34 2.73 -14.77 1.08
N VAL A 35 2.47 -13.46 0.92
CA VAL A 35 2.49 -12.53 2.04
C VAL A 35 1.30 -12.83 2.96
N LYS A 36 1.61 -13.34 4.15
CA LYS A 36 0.63 -13.69 5.18
C LYS A 36 0.80 -12.84 6.43
N THR A 37 -0.31 -12.59 7.11
CA THR A 37 -0.33 -12.05 8.48
C THR A 37 -0.55 -13.18 9.46
N LYS A 38 0.22 -13.20 10.54
CA LYS A 38 -0.11 -14.02 11.71
C LYS A 38 -1.20 -13.33 12.52
N THR A 39 -2.28 -14.05 12.76
CA THR A 39 -3.37 -13.68 13.66
C THR A 39 -3.44 -14.68 14.81
N ALA A 40 -4.31 -14.42 15.79
CA ALA A 40 -4.52 -15.36 16.89
C ALA A 40 -5.12 -16.70 16.39
N GLU A 41 -5.82 -16.67 15.27
CA GLU A 41 -6.56 -17.78 14.66
C GLU A 41 -5.74 -18.54 13.61
N GLY A 42 -4.54 -18.05 13.24
CA GLY A 42 -3.68 -18.68 12.24
C GLY A 42 -3.04 -17.67 11.27
N GLU A 43 -2.55 -18.17 10.13
CA GLU A 43 -1.99 -17.31 9.08
C GLU A 43 -3.05 -17.00 8.03
N ILE A 44 -3.31 -15.72 7.79
CA ILE A 44 -4.25 -15.26 6.76
C ILE A 44 -3.52 -14.56 5.63
N TRP A 45 -4.04 -14.71 4.41
CA TRP A 45 -3.45 -14.14 3.21
C TRP A 45 -3.67 -12.62 3.15
N ARG A 46 -2.77 -11.90 2.47
CA ARG A 46 -2.95 -10.47 2.14
C ARG A 46 -3.25 -10.26 0.67
N GLY A 47 -4.25 -9.43 0.40
CA GLY A 47 -4.53 -8.85 -0.92
C GLY A 47 -3.98 -7.43 -0.99
N PHE A 48 -3.33 -7.08 -2.10
CA PHE A 48 -2.83 -5.73 -2.36
C PHE A 48 -3.69 -5.06 -3.42
N TYR A 49 -4.20 -3.85 -3.15
CA TYR A 49 -5.16 -3.17 -4.04
C TYR A 49 -4.63 -1.88 -4.64
N ALA A 50 -3.67 -1.25 -3.99
CA ALA A 50 -3.04 -0.02 -4.47
C ALA A 50 -1.60 0.05 -3.97
N VAL A 51 -0.81 0.84 -4.68
CA VAL A 51 0.61 0.99 -4.43
C VAL A 51 1.08 2.38 -4.85
N ALA A 52 1.96 2.97 -4.07
CA ALA A 52 2.59 4.26 -4.33
C ALA A 52 4.10 4.19 -4.03
N TYR A 53 4.89 4.87 -4.85
CA TYR A 53 6.34 4.99 -4.65
C TYR A 53 6.64 6.28 -3.92
N SER A 54 7.60 6.22 -2.98
CA SER A 54 8.18 7.47 -2.49
C SER A 54 8.88 8.18 -3.65
N PRO A 55 8.87 9.52 -3.68
CA PRO A 55 9.56 10.31 -4.72
C PRO A 55 11.05 9.98 -4.84
N ALA A 56 11.69 9.66 -3.72
CA ALA A 56 13.09 9.23 -3.67
C ALA A 56 13.33 7.80 -4.21
N GLY A 57 12.27 7.04 -4.51
CA GLY A 57 12.36 5.69 -5.07
C GLY A 57 12.92 4.62 -4.12
N THR A 58 13.01 4.93 -2.82
CA THR A 58 13.57 4.06 -1.77
C THR A 58 12.51 3.27 -1.02
N GLU A 59 11.25 3.74 -1.05
CA GLU A 59 10.16 3.13 -0.32
C GLU A 59 8.95 2.91 -1.23
N VAL A 60 8.20 1.87 -0.92
CA VAL A 60 6.91 1.56 -1.54
C VAL A 60 5.86 1.44 -0.46
N VAL A 61 4.73 2.09 -0.66
CA VAL A 61 3.55 1.89 0.18
C VAL A 61 2.56 1.02 -0.56
N THR A 62 2.00 0.04 0.12
CA THR A 62 0.89 -0.76 -0.40
C THR A 62 -0.31 -0.67 0.53
N LEU A 63 -1.49 -0.65 -0.07
CA LEU A 63 -2.74 -0.86 0.65
C LEU A 63 -3.10 -2.34 0.63
N CYS A 64 -3.31 -2.86 1.83
CA CYS A 64 -3.54 -4.28 2.07
C CYS A 64 -4.90 -4.51 2.73
N GLU A 65 -5.57 -5.57 2.31
CA GLU A 65 -6.70 -6.16 3.01
C GLU A 65 -6.31 -7.58 3.37
N THR A 66 -6.55 -7.97 4.62
CA THR A 66 -6.48 -9.39 4.95
C THR A 66 -7.62 -10.08 4.23
N VAL A 67 -7.30 -11.09 3.43
CA VAL A 67 -8.29 -11.91 2.74
C VAL A 67 -8.29 -13.29 3.37
N GLU A 68 -9.49 -13.81 3.59
CA GLU A 68 -9.68 -15.11 4.20
C GLU A 68 -9.01 -16.24 3.40
N ASP A 69 -8.62 -17.31 4.09
CA ASP A 69 -8.16 -18.52 3.43
C ASP A 69 -9.33 -19.21 2.71
N SER A 70 -9.28 -19.19 1.38
CA SER A 70 -10.25 -19.87 0.53
C SER A 70 -10.27 -21.39 0.73
N GLN A 71 -9.32 -21.97 1.49
CA GLN A 71 -9.33 -23.39 1.84
C GLN A 71 -10.26 -23.73 3.01
N THR A 72 -10.56 -22.80 3.93
CA THR A 72 -11.40 -23.07 5.11
C THR A 72 -12.86 -22.68 4.91
N GLY A 73 -13.15 -21.80 3.95
CA GLY A 73 -14.52 -21.44 3.55
C GLY A 73 -15.36 -20.77 4.65
N MET A 74 -14.72 -20.19 5.65
CA MET A 74 -15.33 -19.68 6.87
C MET A 74 -15.57 -18.17 6.76
N ALA A 75 -16.53 -17.78 5.92
CA ALA A 75 -16.86 -16.39 5.56
C ALA A 75 -16.73 -15.42 6.75
N MET A 76 -15.60 -14.70 6.80
CA MET A 76 -15.46 -13.55 7.67
C MET A 76 -16.31 -12.41 7.10
N ASP A 77 -17.09 -11.73 7.96
CA ASP A 77 -17.79 -10.51 7.57
C ASP A 77 -16.74 -9.57 6.96
N SER A 78 -17.00 -9.00 5.78
CA SER A 78 -16.11 -8.01 5.15
C SER A 78 -15.70 -6.86 6.10
N ARG A 79 -16.51 -6.61 7.14
CA ARG A 79 -16.21 -5.66 8.23
C ARG A 79 -15.21 -6.16 9.27
N SER A 80 -14.98 -7.47 9.36
CA SER A 80 -13.97 -8.08 10.24
C SER A 80 -12.62 -8.28 9.55
N LEU A 81 -12.50 -7.95 8.26
CA LEU A 81 -11.22 -7.95 7.57
C LEU A 81 -10.38 -6.77 8.07
N GLY A 82 -9.10 -7.02 8.36
CA GLY A 82 -8.14 -5.99 8.71
C GLY A 82 -7.70 -5.23 7.47
N HIS A 83 -7.72 -3.90 7.55
CA HIS A 83 -7.13 -3.03 6.54
C HIS A 83 -5.79 -2.49 7.05
N SER A 84 -4.77 -2.49 6.20
CA SER A 84 -3.45 -1.98 6.56
C SER A 84 -2.82 -1.14 5.46
N LEU A 85 -2.07 -0.12 5.89
CA LEU A 85 -1.07 0.55 5.09
C LEU A 85 0.28 -0.10 5.40
N GLU A 86 0.95 -0.62 4.39
CA GLU A 86 2.20 -1.34 4.55
C GLU A 86 3.31 -0.63 3.81
N LEU A 87 4.44 -0.46 4.49
CA LEU A 87 5.59 0.27 3.97
C LEU A 87 6.78 -0.63 3.83
N TRP A 88 7.26 -0.70 2.60
CA TRP A 88 8.32 -1.56 2.16
C TRP A 88 9.53 -0.72 1.82
N ASP A 89 10.65 -0.98 2.48
CA ASP A 89 11.94 -0.50 2.00
C ASP A 89 12.33 -1.33 0.75
N ARG A 90 12.70 -0.64 -0.34
CA ARG A 90 13.06 -1.25 -1.62
C ARG A 90 14.23 -2.22 -1.49
N HIS A 91 15.19 -1.92 -0.61
CA HIS A 91 16.42 -2.68 -0.41
C HIS A 91 16.28 -3.72 0.70
N ALA A 92 15.35 -3.53 1.64
CA ALA A 92 15.13 -4.50 2.70
C ALA A 92 14.36 -5.74 2.20
N ARG A 93 14.76 -6.91 2.72
CA ARG A 93 14.02 -8.16 2.52
C ARG A 93 12.79 -8.23 3.41
N ASP A 94 12.96 -7.87 4.69
CA ASP A 94 11.96 -8.06 5.74
C ASP A 94 11.90 -6.83 6.66
N THR A 95 11.24 -5.77 6.23
CA THR A 95 10.66 -4.79 7.16
C THR A 95 9.44 -4.16 6.53
N VAL A 96 8.32 -4.30 7.23
CA VAL A 96 7.03 -3.72 6.85
C VAL A 96 6.55 -2.92 8.04
N HIS A 97 6.67 -1.60 7.99
CA HIS A 97 5.91 -0.80 8.94
C HIS A 97 4.44 -0.94 8.56
N VAL A 98 3.64 -1.49 9.47
CA VAL A 98 2.22 -1.73 9.28
C VAL A 98 1.44 -0.69 10.08
N VAL A 99 0.60 0.09 9.40
CA VAL A 99 -0.39 0.95 10.05
C VAL A 99 -1.74 0.28 9.90
N THR A 100 -2.37 -0.12 11.00
CA THR A 100 -3.73 -0.65 10.98
C THR A 100 -4.72 0.48 10.73
N LEU A 101 -5.56 0.31 9.72
CA LEU A 101 -6.57 1.28 9.31
C LEU A 101 -7.93 0.80 9.80
N LYS A 102 -8.73 1.74 10.29
CA LYS A 102 -10.09 1.43 10.81
C LYS A 102 -11.12 1.19 9.70
N HIS A 103 -10.80 1.59 8.48
CA HIS A 103 -11.70 1.54 7.34
C HIS A 103 -10.96 1.09 6.10
N ARG A 104 -11.70 0.58 5.12
CA ARG A 104 -11.17 0.25 3.81
C ARG A 104 -10.63 1.50 3.13
N VAL A 105 -9.37 1.44 2.75
CA VAL A 105 -8.69 2.46 1.97
C VAL A 105 -8.38 1.87 0.60
N ILE A 106 -8.66 2.62 -0.45
CA ILE A 106 -8.59 2.16 -1.84
C ILE A 106 -7.62 3.00 -2.70
N CYS A 107 -7.23 4.17 -2.23
CA CYS A 107 -6.23 4.99 -2.89
C CYS A 107 -5.21 5.56 -1.90
N VAL A 108 -3.98 5.67 -2.36
CA VAL A 108 -2.82 6.19 -1.61
C VAL A 108 -1.86 6.89 -2.57
N ASP A 109 -1.23 7.96 -2.11
CA ASP A 109 -0.15 8.62 -2.85
C ASP A 109 0.81 9.36 -1.92
N TYR A 110 2.03 9.56 -2.39
CA TYR A 110 3.03 10.37 -1.71
C TYR A 110 2.94 11.83 -2.15
N SER A 111 3.09 12.73 -1.18
CA SER A 111 3.46 14.11 -1.51
C SER A 111 4.77 14.15 -2.31
N PRO A 112 4.99 15.14 -3.18
CA PRO A 112 6.19 15.21 -4.04
C PRO A 112 7.49 15.37 -3.24
N GLU A 113 7.43 16.07 -2.12
CA GLU A 113 8.52 16.20 -1.15
C GLU A 113 8.75 14.92 -0.34
N GLY A 114 7.85 13.94 -0.46
CA GLY A 114 7.91 12.65 0.22
C GLY A 114 7.69 12.72 1.73
N ASN A 115 7.24 13.85 2.29
CA ASN A 115 7.07 14.00 3.74
C ASN A 115 5.68 13.58 4.25
N GLU A 116 4.71 13.47 3.35
CA GLU A 116 3.33 13.11 3.66
C GLU A 116 2.81 11.99 2.74
N LEU A 117 1.85 11.24 3.27
CA LEU A 117 1.05 10.25 2.56
C LEU A 117 -0.41 10.66 2.59
N ALA A 118 -1.05 10.77 1.43
CA ALA A 118 -2.49 10.93 1.34
C ALA A 118 -3.15 9.56 1.22
N ILE A 119 -4.19 9.34 2.02
CA ILE A 119 -5.07 8.17 1.93
C ILE A 119 -6.54 8.63 1.96
N ASN A 120 -7.43 7.86 1.36
CA ASN A 120 -8.86 8.06 1.59
C ASN A 120 -9.30 7.38 2.90
N GLN A 121 -10.26 8.00 3.59
CA GLN A 121 -10.92 7.41 4.74
C GLN A 121 -12.40 7.80 4.71
N SER A 122 -13.26 6.88 4.24
CA SER A 122 -14.68 7.16 4.02
C SER A 122 -14.88 8.38 3.09
N ASN A 123 -15.51 9.46 3.57
CA ASN A 123 -15.75 10.71 2.83
C ASN A 123 -14.69 11.78 3.11
N ALA A 124 -13.46 11.36 3.43
CA ALA A 124 -12.38 12.28 3.72
C ALA A 124 -11.07 11.80 3.08
N LEU A 125 -10.20 12.77 2.82
CA LEU A 125 -8.77 12.54 2.64
C LEU A 125 -8.07 12.77 3.97
N VAL A 126 -7.11 11.91 4.30
CA VAL A 126 -6.24 12.05 5.47
C VAL A 126 -4.81 12.13 4.98
N LEU A 127 -4.11 13.17 5.42
CA LEU A 127 -2.66 13.32 5.25
C LEU A 127 -1.98 12.76 6.50
N LEU A 128 -1.15 11.76 6.30
CA LEU A 128 -0.32 11.15 7.33
C LEU A 128 1.10 11.71 7.22
N ASP A 129 1.70 12.05 8.35
CA ASP A 129 3.13 12.30 8.42
C ASP A 129 3.90 11.04 8.02
N ARG A 130 4.89 11.15 7.12
CA ARG A 130 5.68 9.99 6.71
C ARG A 130 6.49 9.43 7.88
N LYS A 131 7.05 10.21 8.79
CA LYS A 131 7.95 9.61 9.81
C LYS A 131 7.18 8.92 10.92
N THR A 132 6.16 9.59 11.43
CA THR A 132 5.39 9.21 12.61
C THR A 132 4.15 8.40 12.27
N ARG A 133 3.68 8.47 11.01
CA ARG A 133 2.43 7.87 10.52
C ARG A 133 1.18 8.40 11.22
N ALA A 134 1.31 9.50 11.96
CA ALA A 134 0.21 10.16 12.60
C ALA A 134 -0.59 10.98 11.58
N PRO A 135 -1.93 11.06 11.72
CA PRO A 135 -2.72 11.97 10.92
C PRO A 135 -2.36 13.42 11.25
N ASN A 136 -1.87 14.14 10.24
CA ASN A 136 -1.55 15.57 10.32
C ASN A 136 -2.74 16.44 9.97
N ARG A 137 -3.53 16.01 8.98
CA ARG A 137 -4.65 16.78 8.44
C ARG A 137 -5.73 15.85 7.90
N SER A 138 -6.98 16.29 7.99
CA SER A 138 -8.10 15.68 7.28
C SER A 138 -8.83 16.73 6.46
N ILE A 139 -9.17 16.37 5.23
CA ILE A 139 -9.93 17.18 4.28
C ILE A 139 -11.24 16.44 4.03
N GLN A 140 -12.36 17.06 4.39
CA GLN A 140 -13.68 16.46 4.14
C GLN A 140 -14.05 16.61 2.66
N CYS A 141 -14.67 15.57 2.12
CA CYS A 141 -15.17 15.50 0.76
C CYS A 141 -16.68 15.25 0.81
N GLU A 142 -17.42 15.74 -0.19
CA GLU A 142 -18.88 15.54 -0.26
C GLU A 142 -19.27 14.11 -0.69
N GLY A 143 -18.28 13.23 -0.92
CA GLY A 143 -18.52 11.85 -1.30
C GLY A 143 -17.27 10.98 -1.21
N LEU A 144 -17.40 9.76 -1.74
CA LEU A 144 -16.32 8.77 -1.75
C LEU A 144 -15.17 9.24 -2.66
N VAL A 145 -13.95 9.07 -2.15
CA VAL A 145 -12.73 9.34 -2.91
C VAL A 145 -12.20 8.03 -3.47
N PHE A 146 -12.24 7.90 -4.80
CA PHE A 146 -11.81 6.68 -5.50
C PHE A 146 -10.37 6.76 -6.00
N LEU A 147 -9.91 7.96 -6.33
CA LEU A 147 -8.60 8.22 -6.87
C LEU A 147 -8.05 9.47 -6.20
N LEU A 148 -6.74 9.48 -5.96
CA LEU A 148 -6.04 10.63 -5.45
C LEU A 148 -4.66 10.67 -6.12
N GLN A 149 -4.18 11.87 -6.42
CA GLN A 149 -2.87 12.11 -6.97
C GLN A 149 -2.37 13.48 -6.52
N PHE A 150 -1.14 13.54 -6.00
CA PHE A 150 -0.45 14.81 -5.79
C PHE A 150 0.04 15.39 -7.13
N SER A 151 -0.02 16.71 -7.25
CA SER A 151 0.62 17.40 -8.37
C SER A 151 2.15 17.20 -8.28
N PRO A 152 2.85 16.94 -9.39
CA PRO A 152 4.29 16.60 -9.40
C PRO A 152 5.23 17.83 -9.40
N ASP A 153 4.78 18.96 -8.83
CA ASP A 153 5.43 20.30 -8.83
C ASP A 153 6.78 20.50 -9.56
#